data_AF-A0A957NCE2-F1
#
_entry.id   AF-A0A957NCE2-F1
#
_cell.length_a   1.000
_cell.length_b   1.000
_cell.length_c   1.000
_cell.angle_alpha   90.00
_cell.angle_beta   90.00
_cell.angle_gamma   90.00
#
_symmetry.space_group_name_H-M   'P 1'
#
loop_
_entity.id
_entity.type
_entity.pdbx_description
1 polymer ?
#
loop_
_entity_poly.entity_id
_entity_poly.type
_entity_poly.pdbx_seq_one_letter_code
_entity_poly.pdbx_strand_id
1 'polypeptide(L)'
;MPRQAWVYIVECADGTLYTGWSYDVAQRVAAHNAGQGARYTRGRTPVRLRWCEAHPTRRAAMQREAALKKLRRTAKWRLIEGGVDANGRNS
;
A
#
# COMPACT_ATOMS: atom_id res chain seq x y z
N MET A 1 8.31 -6.94 -21.64
CA MET A 1 7.35 -5.95 -21.13
C MET A 1 7.84 -5.45 -19.78
N PRO A 2 8.08 -4.14 -19.59
CA PRO A 2 8.55 -3.62 -18.29
C PRO A 2 7.48 -3.89 -17.23
N ARG A 3 7.86 -4.59 -16.16
CA ARG A 3 6.97 -4.81 -15.01
C ARG A 3 6.91 -3.54 -14.18
N GLN A 4 5.72 -2.95 -14.10
CA GLN A 4 5.46 -1.77 -13.28
C GLN A 4 5.48 -2.18 -11.79
N ALA A 5 6.16 -1.39 -10.97
CA ALA A 5 6.27 -1.64 -9.54
C ALA A 5 5.22 -0.80 -8.81
N TRP A 6 4.46 -1.41 -7.93
CA TRP A 6 3.39 -0.75 -7.20
C TRP A 6 3.77 -0.63 -5.73
N VAL A 7 3.68 0.57 -5.19
CA VAL A 7 3.84 0.83 -3.75
C VAL A 7 2.45 0.92 -3.16
N TYR A 8 2.24 0.31 -2.00
CA TYR A 8 0.93 0.28 -1.35
C TYR A 8 1.05 0.48 0.15
N ILE A 9 -0.02 1.06 0.72
CA ILE A 9 -0.19 1.24 2.14
C ILE A 9 -1.49 0.56 2.53
N VAL A 10 -1.37 -0.41 3.43
CA VAL A 10 -2.50 -1.10 4.03
C VAL A 10 -2.58 -0.78 5.50
N GLU A 11 -3.80 -0.60 5.98
CA GLU A 11 -4.10 -0.50 7.39
C GLU A 11 -4.53 -1.86 7.90
N CYS A 12 -3.81 -2.41 8.87
CA CYS A 12 -4.19 -3.61 9.58
C CYS A 12 -5.31 -3.31 10.59
N ALA A 13 -6.07 -4.32 11.00
CA ALA A 13 -7.18 -4.17 11.96
C ALA A 13 -6.79 -3.57 13.33
N ASP A 14 -5.51 -3.64 13.71
CA ASP A 14 -4.94 -3.00 14.92
C ASP A 14 -4.65 -1.51 14.73
N GLY A 15 -4.99 -0.93 13.57
CA GLY A 15 -4.71 0.46 13.22
C GLY A 15 -3.25 0.70 12.84
N THR A 16 -2.44 -0.35 12.66
CA THR A 16 -1.06 -0.23 12.17
C THR A 16 -1.05 -0.04 10.66
N LEU A 17 -0.28 0.96 10.19
CA LEU A 17 -0.07 1.20 8.77
C LEU A 17 1.17 0.46 8.27
N TYR A 18 0.97 -0.49 7.36
CA TYR A 18 2.02 -1.22 6.69
C TYR A 18 2.24 -0.65 5.28
N THR A 19 3.49 -0.30 4.98
CA THR A 19 3.93 0.20 3.67
C THR A 19 4.83 -0.85 3.03
N GLY A 20 4.56 -1.22 1.78
CA GLY A 20 5.41 -2.11 1.00
C GLY A 20 5.26 -1.85 -0.49
N TRP A 21 6.05 -2.56 -1.29
CA TRP A 21 5.93 -2.52 -2.73
C TRP A 21 5.86 -3.94 -3.30
N SER A 22 5.20 -4.10 -4.44
CA SER A 22 5.10 -5.36 -5.17
C SER A 22 4.85 -5.08 -6.65
N TYR A 23 5.20 -5.99 -7.54
CA TYR A 23 4.82 -5.90 -8.95
C TYR A 23 3.35 -6.29 -9.18
N ASP A 24 2.76 -7.07 -8.26
CA ASP A 24 1.42 -7.65 -8.37
C ASP A 24 0.65 -7.46 -7.04
N VAL A 25 0.39 -6.20 -6.68
CA VAL A 25 -0.34 -5.85 -5.44
C VAL A 25 -1.76 -6.40 -5.49
N ALA A 26 -2.45 -6.28 -6.62
CA ALA A 26 -3.79 -6.81 -6.80
C ALA A 26 -3.84 -8.33 -6.56
N GLN A 27 -2.88 -9.07 -7.12
CA GLN A 27 -2.81 -10.52 -6.96
C GLN A 27 -2.46 -10.91 -5.51
N ARG A 28 -1.56 -10.15 -4.86
CA ARG A 28 -1.19 -10.39 -3.46
C ARG A 28 -2.32 -10.06 -2.48
N VAL A 29 -3.02 -8.94 -2.68
CA VAL A 29 -4.19 -8.54 -1.89
C VAL A 29 -5.34 -9.52 -2.12
N ALA A 30 -5.58 -9.94 -3.37
CA ALA A 30 -6.56 -10.96 -3.70
C ALA A 30 -6.20 -12.30 -3.05
N ALA A 31 -4.94 -12.74 -3.07
CA ALA A 31 -4.50 -13.96 -2.39
C ALA A 31 -4.65 -13.89 -0.86
N HIS A 32 -4.39 -12.72 -0.26
CA HIS A 32 -4.64 -12.46 1.16
C HIS A 32 -6.14 -12.46 1.50
N ASN A 33 -7.00 -11.89 0.65
CA ASN A 33 -8.45 -11.85 0.85
C ASN A 33 -9.15 -13.17 0.51
N ALA A 34 -8.64 -13.93 -0.45
CA ALA A 34 -9.18 -15.21 -0.88
C ALA A 34 -8.85 -16.35 0.10
N GLY A 35 -8.02 -16.09 1.14
CA GLY A 35 -7.66 -17.10 2.14
C GLY A 35 -6.82 -18.27 1.59
N GLN A 36 -6.32 -18.18 0.35
CA GLN A 36 -5.54 -19.23 -0.32
C GLN A 36 -4.02 -19.09 -0.08
N GLY A 37 -3.57 -18.04 0.61
CA GLY A 37 -2.20 -17.92 1.10
C GLY A 37 -1.94 -18.96 2.17
N ALA A 38 -1.12 -19.97 1.84
CA ALA A 38 -0.62 -21.06 2.69
C ALA A 38 -0.74 -20.78 4.21
N ARG A 39 -1.35 -21.74 4.93
CA ARG A 39 -1.50 -22.04 6.39
C ARG A 39 -1.05 -21.03 7.49
N TYR A 40 -0.13 -20.13 7.20
CA TYR A 40 0.46 -19.07 8.05
C TYR A 40 -0.24 -17.70 8.00
N THR A 41 -1.18 -17.43 7.08
CA THR A 41 -1.90 -16.14 7.02
C THR A 41 -3.31 -16.19 7.64
N ARG A 42 -3.53 -17.06 8.63
CA ARG A 42 -4.69 -16.98 9.53
C ARG A 42 -4.49 -15.81 10.51
N GLY A 43 -5.32 -14.76 10.38
CA GLY A 43 -5.65 -13.92 11.55
C GLY A 43 -5.16 -12.47 11.59
N ARG A 44 -4.67 -11.87 10.50
CA ARG A 44 -4.44 -10.40 10.43
C ARG A 44 -5.23 -9.72 9.31
N THR A 45 -6.44 -10.23 9.09
CA THR A 45 -7.43 -9.67 8.17
C THR A 45 -8.59 -9.06 8.97
N PRO A 46 -9.17 -7.94 8.53
CA PRO A 46 -8.94 -7.28 7.24
C PRO A 46 -7.74 -6.32 7.25
N VAL A 47 -6.93 -6.37 6.21
CA VAL A 47 -6.04 -5.26 5.86
C VAL A 47 -6.78 -4.38 4.84
N ARG A 48 -7.03 -3.13 5.19
CA ARG A 48 -7.69 -2.17 4.31
C ARG A 48 -6.64 -1.47 3.47
N LEU A 49 -6.69 -1.63 2.16
CA LEU A 49 -5.86 -0.81 1.27
C LEU A 49 -6.30 0.65 1.42
N ARG A 50 -5.42 1.49 1.96
CA ARG A 50 -5.68 2.92 2.14
C ARG A 50 -5.10 3.74 1.01
N TRP A 51 -4.02 3.26 0.39
CA TRP A 51 -3.34 3.99 -0.68
C TRP A 51 -2.51 3.05 -1.55
N CYS A 52 -2.43 3.34 -2.84
CA CYS A 52 -1.54 2.64 -3.78
C CYS A 52 -1.06 3.59 -4.89
N GLU A 53 0.20 3.44 -5.30
CA GLU A 53 0.84 4.25 -6.36
C GLU A 53 1.64 3.33 -7.30
N ALA A 54 1.43 3.51 -8.61
CA ALA A 54 2.15 2.78 -9.65
C ALA A 54 3.41 3.53 -10.06
N HIS A 55 4.53 2.83 -10.13
CA HIS A 55 5.82 3.37 -10.56
C HIS A 55 6.38 2.61 -11.75
N PRO A 56 6.95 3.33 -12.74
CA PRO A 56 7.47 2.72 -13.97
C PRO A 56 8.71 1.84 -13.73
N THR A 57 9.40 2.00 -12.60
CA THR A 57 10.62 1.24 -12.28
C THR A 57 10.66 0.82 -10.83
N ARG A 58 11.31 -0.31 -10.52
CA ARG A 58 11.56 -0.74 -9.13
C ARG A 58 12.33 0.32 -8.34
N ARG A 59 13.23 1.06 -9.00
CA ARG A 59 14.05 2.10 -8.35
C ARG A 59 13.18 3.24 -7.84
N ALA A 60 12.23 3.70 -8.66
CA ALA A 60 11.25 4.69 -8.24
C ALA A 60 10.39 4.16 -7.07
N ALA A 61 9.92 2.91 -7.14
CA ALA A 61 9.18 2.30 -6.04
C ALA A 61 9.99 2.19 -4.74
N MET A 62 11.26 1.77 -4.80
CA MET A 62 12.14 1.69 -3.63
C MET A 62 12.45 3.07 -3.04
N GLN A 63 12.67 4.08 -3.87
CA GLN A 63 12.86 5.46 -3.41
C GLN A 63 11.61 5.98 -2.70
N ARG A 64 10.44 5.70 -3.26
CA ARG A 64 9.14 6.05 -2.65
C ARG A 64 8.92 5.30 -1.34
N GLU A 65 9.19 4.00 -1.31
CA GLU A 65 9.09 3.19 -0.08
C GLU A 65 10.03 3.71 1.00
N ALA A 66 11.27 4.07 0.65
CA ALA A 66 12.23 4.65 1.60
C ALA A 66 11.73 5.99 2.16
N ALA A 67 11.13 6.83 1.32
CA ALA A 67 10.48 8.06 1.77
C ALA A 67 9.32 7.73 2.73
N LEU A 68 8.44 6.80 2.37
CA LEU A 68 7.33 6.34 3.22
C LEU A 68 7.80 5.74 4.54
N LYS A 69 8.90 4.98 4.57
CA LYS A 69 9.50 4.44 5.80
C LYS A 69 10.05 5.54 6.70
N LYS A 70 10.61 6.61 6.13
CA LYS A 70 11.08 7.79 6.89
C LYS A 70 9.94 8.70 7.36
N LEU A 71 8.79 8.65 6.71
CA LEU A 71 7.62 9.45 7.10
C LEU A 71 7.04 8.95 8.42
N ARG A 72 6.79 9.91 9.33
CA ARG A 72 6.08 9.66 10.59
C ARG A 72 4.64 9.22 10.30
N ARG A 73 4.02 8.51 11.25
CA ARG A 73 2.63 8.04 11.13
C ARG A 73 1.66 9.13 10.68
N THR A 74 1.78 10.35 11.24
CA THR A 74 0.98 11.52 10.85
C THR A 74 1.17 11.94 9.39
N ALA A 75 2.40 11.87 8.87
CA ALA A 75 2.67 12.21 7.48
C ALA A 75 2.19 11.12 6.50
N LYS A 76 2.18 9.85 6.93
CA LYS A 76 1.52 8.77 6.18
C LYS A 76 0.01 8.98 6.11
N TRP A 77 -0.62 9.36 7.22
CA TRP A 77 -2.04 9.72 7.23
C TRP A 77 -2.32 10.90 6.32
N ARG A 78 -1.52 11.98 6.39
CA ARG A 78 -1.64 13.10 5.43
C ARG A 78 -1.45 12.69 3.97
N LEU A 79 -0.64 11.67 3.68
CA LEU A 79 -0.48 11.17 2.32
C LEU A 79 -1.68 10.31 1.86
N ILE A 80 -2.32 9.60 2.79
CA ILE A 80 -3.57 8.88 2.56
C ILE A 80 -4.73 9.88 2.38
N GLU A 81 -4.87 10.83 3.29
CA GLU A 81 -5.94 11.83 3.35
C GLU A 81 -5.77 12.93 2.28
N GLY A 82 -4.56 13.44 2.11
CA GLY A 82 -4.18 14.38 1.04
C GLY A 82 -3.84 13.70 -0.29
N GLY A 83 -4.00 12.37 -0.38
CA GLY A 83 -3.93 11.59 -1.62
C GLY A 83 -5.21 11.66 -2.46
N VAL A 84 -6.22 12.38 -1.96
CA VAL A 84 -7.33 12.93 -2.73
C VAL A 84 -6.78 14.31 -3.16
N ASP A 85 -6.19 14.47 -4.35
CA ASP A 85 -6.97 14.79 -5.55
C ASP A 85 -6.15 14.92 -6.84
N ALA A 86 -6.60 14.25 -7.90
CA ALA A 86 -6.68 14.88 -9.23
C ALA A 86 -8.01 15.64 -9.43
N ASN A 87 -8.84 15.78 -8.38
CA ASN A 87 -10.12 16.48 -8.46
C ASN A 87 -10.51 17.18 -7.14
N GLY A 88 -9.83 18.29 -6.84
CA GLY A 88 -9.99 19.17 -5.67
C GLY A 88 -11.42 19.37 -5.18
N ARG A 89 -11.88 18.62 -4.17
CA ARG A 89 -13.11 18.96 -3.42
C ARG A 89 -12.96 18.63 -1.93
N ASN A 90 -12.47 19.63 -1.20
CA ASN A 90 -12.71 19.74 0.23
C ASN A 90 -14.16 20.23 0.44
N SER A 91 -14.92 19.59 1.32
CA SER A 91 -16.14 20.17 1.92
C SER A 91 -15.89 20.40 3.40
#